data_AF-A0A947XPE5-F1
#
_entry.id   AF-A0A947XPE5-F1
#
_cell.length_a   1.000
_cell.length_b   1.000
_cell.length_c   1.000
_cell.angle_alpha   90.00
_cell.angle_beta   90.00
_cell.angle_gamma   90.00
#
_symmetry.space_group_name_H-M   'P 1'
#
loop_
_entity.id
_entity.type
_entity.pdbx_description
1 polymer ?
#
loop_
_entity_poly.entity_id
_entity_poly.type
_entity_poly.pdbx_seq_one_letter_code
_entity_poly.pdbx_strand_id
1 'polypeptide(L)'
;LKTTTTDADSDYLRYKIEMCENAGMTTNCQTFDQTASQTGWSGQNTESNTAYTSGTQATYTIQTALDNWKVYYWRSYAIDPGGSNTWSSTQTTPSSFTTQAIGNFNFEGLKMEGVKID
;
A
#
# COMPACT_ATOMS: atom_id res chain seq x y z
N LEU A 1 1.42 -1.62 0.63
CA LEU A 1 1.57 -0.51 -0.35
C LEU A 1 2.37 0.61 0.31
N LYS A 2 3.27 1.27 -0.40
CA LYS A 2 4.20 2.25 0.19
C LYS A 2 4.17 3.55 -0.60
N THR A 3 4.01 4.68 0.08
CA THR A 3 4.02 6.00 -0.57
C THR A 3 4.79 7.02 0.27
N THR A 4 5.40 7.98 -0.42
CA THR A 4 6.20 9.04 0.16
C THR A 4 6.12 10.25 -0.76
N THR A 5 5.88 11.43 -0.20
CA THR A 5 6.10 12.70 -0.88
C THR A 5 6.63 13.72 0.13
N THR A 6 7.06 14.86 -0.38
CA THR A 6 7.43 16.03 0.40
C THR A 6 6.39 17.11 0.21
N ASP A 7 6.10 17.83 1.29
CA ASP A 7 5.46 19.13 1.27
C ASP A 7 6.52 20.25 1.22
N ALA A 8 6.24 21.34 0.49
CA ALA A 8 7.19 22.44 0.26
C ALA A 8 7.38 23.32 1.50
N ASP A 9 6.33 23.48 2.32
CA ASP A 9 6.35 24.20 3.59
C ASP A 9 6.76 23.29 4.75
N SER A 10 7.03 22.01 4.46
CA SER A 10 7.40 20.96 5.40
C SER A 10 6.29 20.61 6.41
N ASP A 11 5.04 20.88 6.05
CA ASP A 11 3.89 20.47 6.82
C ASP A 11 3.72 18.95 6.84
N TYR A 12 2.93 18.47 7.80
CA TYR A 12 2.64 17.05 7.88
C TYR A 12 1.66 16.63 6.79
N LEU A 13 1.81 15.38 6.35
CA LEU A 13 1.03 14.80 5.27
C LEU A 13 0.17 13.65 5.76
N ARG A 14 -0.98 13.51 5.13
CA ARG A 14 -1.79 12.28 5.16
C ARG A 14 -1.96 11.74 3.75
N TYR A 15 -2.37 10.48 3.63
CA TYR A 15 -2.43 9.80 2.34
C TYR A 15 -3.77 9.12 2.07
N LYS A 16 -4.06 8.96 0.79
CA LYS A 16 -5.10 8.09 0.27
C LYS A 16 -4.50 7.19 -0.80
N ILE A 17 -4.90 5.93 -0.83
CA ILE A 17 -4.51 4.97 -1.87
C ILE A 17 -5.77 4.41 -2.50
N GLU A 18 -5.78 4.33 -3.83
CA GLU A 18 -6.78 3.58 -4.58
C GLU A 18 -6.10 2.37 -5.23
N MET A 19 -6.71 1.20 -5.13
CA MET A 19 -6.23 -0.04 -5.73
C MET A 19 -7.35 -0.69 -6.54
N CYS A 20 -7.09 -1.02 -7.81
CA CYS A 20 -8.05 -1.60 -8.74
C CYS A 20 -7.46 -2.84 -9.43
N GLU A 21 -8.30 -3.56 -10.17
CA GLU A 21 -7.91 -4.80 -10.85
C GLU A 21 -7.55 -4.60 -12.33
N ASN A 22 -7.53 -3.35 -12.79
CA ASN A 22 -7.13 -2.99 -14.15
C ASN A 22 -6.22 -1.75 -14.15
N ALA A 23 -5.34 -1.68 -15.15
CA ALA A 23 -4.40 -0.56 -15.30
C ALA A 23 -5.09 0.80 -15.50
N GLY A 24 -6.34 0.80 -15.96
CA GLY A 24 -7.16 2.01 -16.11
C GLY A 24 -7.67 2.60 -14.79
N MET A 25 -7.51 1.89 -13.66
CA MET A 25 -7.99 2.32 -12.34
C MET A 25 -9.51 2.55 -12.30
N THR A 26 -10.29 1.60 -12.82
CA THR A 26 -11.76 1.70 -12.94
C THR A 26 -12.52 0.47 -12.47
N THR A 27 -11.87 -0.70 -12.39
CA THR A 27 -12.54 -1.98 -12.13
C THR A 27 -12.23 -2.47 -10.72
N ASN A 28 -13.29 -2.80 -9.97
CA ASN A 28 -13.22 -3.39 -8.62
C ASN A 28 -12.28 -2.63 -7.67
N CYS A 29 -12.42 -1.31 -7.66
CA CYS A 29 -11.54 -0.43 -6.92
C CYS A 29 -11.84 -0.44 -5.41
N GLN A 30 -10.79 -0.48 -4.61
CA GLN A 30 -10.79 -0.25 -3.17
C GLN A 30 -10.12 1.10 -2.89
N THR A 31 -10.67 1.86 -1.94
CA THR A 31 -10.10 3.13 -1.48
C THR A 31 -9.71 3.02 -0.02
N PHE A 32 -8.48 3.40 0.28
CA PHE A 32 -7.93 3.47 1.63
C PHE A 32 -7.65 4.95 1.92
N ASP A 33 -8.53 5.59 2.69
CA ASP A 33 -8.43 7.01 3.01
C ASP A 33 -8.04 7.19 4.48
N GLN A 34 -6.83 7.68 4.73
CA GLN A 34 -6.32 7.88 6.09
C GLN A 34 -7.14 8.91 6.89
N THR A 35 -7.77 9.89 6.21
CA THR A 35 -8.59 10.90 6.87
C THR A 35 -9.90 10.32 7.40
N ALA A 36 -10.36 9.21 6.81
CA ALA A 36 -11.53 8.47 7.26
C ALA A 36 -11.19 7.37 8.28
N SER A 37 -10.05 6.70 8.13
CA SER A 37 -9.62 5.64 9.06
C SER A 37 -8.10 5.44 9.07
N GLN A 38 -7.54 5.26 10.26
CA GLN A 38 -6.13 4.90 10.44
C GLN A 38 -5.86 3.38 10.29
N THR A 39 -6.90 2.54 10.18
CA THR A 39 -6.73 1.08 10.08
C THR A 39 -5.90 0.69 8.86
N GLY A 40 -4.87 -0.13 9.08
CA GLY A 40 -3.96 -0.61 8.04
C GLY A 40 -2.79 0.34 7.74
N TRP A 41 -2.85 1.60 8.17
CA TRP A 41 -1.76 2.56 8.04
C TRP A 41 -0.72 2.38 9.13
N SER A 42 0.56 2.43 8.75
CA SER A 42 1.70 2.41 9.67
C SER A 42 2.79 3.39 9.22
N GLY A 43 3.71 3.69 10.15
CA GLY A 43 4.82 4.62 9.93
C GLY A 43 4.50 6.09 10.27
N GLN A 44 3.29 6.38 10.75
CA GLN A 44 2.94 7.72 11.24
C GLN A 44 3.91 8.12 12.35
N ASN A 45 4.36 9.36 12.32
CA ASN A 45 5.42 9.86 13.21
C ASN A 45 5.22 11.32 13.64
N THR A 46 4.06 11.90 13.35
CA THR A 46 3.64 13.24 13.79
C THR A 46 2.13 13.28 14.01
N GLU A 47 1.59 14.43 14.47
CA GLU A 47 0.17 14.64 14.79
C GLU A 47 -0.43 13.52 15.65
N SER A 48 0.15 13.33 16.84
CA SER A 48 -0.24 12.25 17.77
C SER A 48 -0.29 10.86 17.09
N ASN A 49 0.64 10.60 16.16
CA ASN A 49 0.75 9.38 15.35
C ASN A 49 -0.42 9.15 14.38
N THR A 50 -0.98 10.22 13.83
CA THR A 50 -2.06 10.15 12.81
C THR A 50 -1.64 10.67 11.45
N ALA A 51 -0.43 11.19 11.32
CA ALA A 51 0.12 11.74 10.08
C ALA A 51 1.63 11.45 9.95
N TYR A 52 2.19 11.89 8.82
CA TYR A 52 3.57 11.67 8.44
C TYR A 52 4.29 13.01 8.33
N THR A 53 5.46 13.15 8.95
CA THR A 53 6.37 14.26 8.65
C THR A 53 6.66 14.28 7.14
N SER A 54 6.70 15.47 6.53
CA SER A 54 7.11 15.63 5.12
C SER A 54 8.36 14.80 4.80
N GLY A 55 8.30 13.99 3.73
CA GLY A 55 9.40 13.12 3.30
C GLY A 55 9.50 11.75 3.98
N THR A 56 8.62 11.40 4.93
CA THR A 56 8.62 10.05 5.54
C THR A 56 7.68 9.09 4.82
N GLN A 57 7.96 7.78 4.95
CA GLN A 57 7.23 6.74 4.23
C GLN A 57 5.98 6.28 4.98
N ALA A 58 4.84 6.40 4.31
CA ALA A 58 3.61 5.75 4.69
C ALA A 58 3.59 4.31 4.16
N THR A 59 3.18 3.37 5.01
CA THR A 59 2.89 1.99 4.61
C THR A 59 1.43 1.67 4.90
N TYR A 60 0.75 1.08 3.92
CA TYR A 60 -0.58 0.51 4.07
C TYR A 60 -0.54 -1.01 3.93
N THR A 61 -1.00 -1.72 4.95
CA THR A 61 -1.23 -3.17 4.91
C THR A 61 -2.65 -3.41 4.44
N ILE A 62 -2.83 -4.21 3.39
CA ILE A 62 -4.15 -4.53 2.85
C ILE A 62 -4.91 -5.39 3.86
N GLN A 63 -6.15 -5.00 4.17
CA GLN A 63 -6.93 -5.58 5.27
C GLN A 63 -7.86 -6.72 4.82
N THR A 64 -8.07 -6.87 3.50
CA THR A 64 -8.88 -7.93 2.91
C THR A 64 -8.00 -8.90 2.15
N ALA A 65 -8.32 -10.20 2.20
CA ALA A 65 -7.66 -11.18 1.35
C ALA A 65 -7.80 -10.78 -0.13
N LEU A 66 -6.72 -10.97 -0.88
CA LEU A 66 -6.70 -10.73 -2.32
C LEU A 66 -6.75 -12.07 -3.05
N ASP A 67 -7.38 -12.07 -4.23
CA ASP A 67 -7.33 -13.22 -5.13
C ASP A 67 -5.88 -13.56 -5.49
N ASN A 68 -5.57 -14.85 -5.57
CA ASN A 68 -4.27 -15.36 -5.99
C ASN A 68 -4.05 -15.20 -7.49
N TRP A 69 -2.79 -15.14 -7.92
CA TRP A 69 -2.39 -15.07 -9.34
C TRP A 69 -3.00 -13.88 -10.10
N LYS A 70 -3.28 -12.78 -9.39
CA LYS A 70 -3.98 -11.63 -9.94
C LYS A 70 -3.09 -10.39 -9.85
N VAL A 71 -3.14 -9.57 -10.90
CA VAL A 71 -2.44 -8.28 -10.93
C VAL A 71 -3.35 -7.22 -10.35
N TYR A 72 -2.82 -6.45 -9.40
CA TYR A 72 -3.47 -5.27 -8.85
C TYR A 72 -2.67 -4.03 -9.23
N TYR A 73 -3.40 -2.96 -9.53
CA TYR A 73 -2.85 -1.65 -9.88
C TYR A 73 -3.26 -0.67 -8.80
N TRP A 74 -2.36 0.24 -8.41
CA TRP A 74 -2.64 1.19 -7.36
C TRP A 74 -1.94 2.52 -7.59
N ARG A 75 -2.56 3.57 -7.06
CA ARG A 75 -2.08 4.96 -7.11
C ARG A 75 -2.31 5.62 -5.76
N SER A 76 -1.51 6.63 -5.45
CA SER A 76 -1.58 7.33 -4.17
C SER A 76 -1.74 8.82 -4.33
N TYR A 77 -2.31 9.43 -3.30
CA TYR A 77 -2.60 10.85 -3.18
C TYR A 77 -2.08 11.30 -1.82
N ALA A 78 -1.53 12.50 -1.76
CA ALA A 78 -1.22 13.17 -0.50
C ALA A 78 -2.23 14.28 -0.25
N ILE A 79 -2.50 14.55 1.01
CA ILE A 79 -3.19 15.76 1.46
C ILE A 79 -2.29 16.41 2.49
N ASP A 80 -2.14 17.71 2.37
CA ASP A 80 -1.46 18.57 3.32
C ASP A 80 -2.55 19.36 4.07
N PRO A 81 -2.87 18.97 5.32
CA PRO A 81 -3.85 19.69 6.13
C PRO A 81 -3.36 21.04 6.67
N GLY A 82 -2.04 21.31 6.63
CA GLY A 82 -1.42 22.57 7.05
C GLY A 82 -1.54 23.67 5.99
N GLY A 83 -1.50 23.30 4.70
CA GLY A 83 -1.71 24.19 3.58
C GLY A 83 -3.07 24.05 2.91
N SER A 84 -3.10 23.59 1.66
CA SER A 84 -4.32 23.67 0.82
C SER A 84 -5.46 22.74 1.25
N ASN A 85 -5.15 21.73 2.07
CA ASN A 85 -6.07 20.69 2.53
C ASN A 85 -6.90 20.07 1.41
N THR A 86 -6.28 19.90 0.24
CA THR A 86 -6.87 19.29 -0.95
C THR A 86 -6.02 18.10 -1.37
N TRP A 87 -6.66 17.01 -1.83
CA TRP A 87 -5.94 15.87 -2.36
C TRP A 87 -5.10 16.28 -3.59
N SER A 88 -3.83 15.89 -3.58
CA SER A 88 -2.92 16.09 -4.70
C SER A 88 -3.41 15.39 -5.97
N SER A 89 -2.77 15.67 -7.11
CA SER A 89 -2.79 14.73 -8.22
C SER A 89 -2.11 13.41 -7.84
N THR A 90 -2.25 12.39 -8.68
CA THR A 90 -1.64 11.07 -8.49
C THR A 90 -0.62 10.77 -9.59
N GLN A 91 0.06 9.61 -9.51
CA GLN A 91 1.01 9.18 -10.54
C GLN A 91 0.30 9.00 -11.89
N THR A 92 0.96 9.39 -12.99
CA THR A 92 0.44 9.20 -14.37
C THR A 92 0.27 7.73 -14.71
N THR A 93 1.22 6.89 -14.29
CA THR A 93 1.17 5.44 -14.45
C THR A 93 1.00 4.80 -13.07
N PRO A 94 -0.05 4.00 -12.84
CA PRO A 94 -0.23 3.27 -11.59
C PRO A 94 0.93 2.30 -11.34
N SER A 95 1.27 2.12 -10.07
CA SER A 95 2.13 1.02 -9.65
C SER A 95 1.34 -0.29 -9.69
N SER A 96 2.02 -1.43 -9.81
CA SER A 96 1.34 -2.73 -9.80
C SER A 96 2.12 -3.79 -9.04
N PHE A 97 1.41 -4.82 -8.59
CA PHE A 97 1.99 -6.05 -8.07
C PHE A 97 1.11 -7.24 -8.45
N THR A 98 1.70 -8.43 -8.46
CA THR A 98 0.98 -9.68 -8.70
C THR A 98 0.95 -10.48 -7.41
N THR A 99 -0.24 -10.91 -7.00
CA THR A 99 -0.36 -11.88 -5.90
C THR A 99 0.07 -13.26 -6.38
N GLN A 100 0.72 -14.03 -5.52
CA GLN A 100 1.01 -15.44 -5.77
C GLN A 100 0.13 -16.27 -4.86
N ALA A 101 -0.21 -17.49 -5.27
CA ALA A 101 -0.73 -18.44 -4.30
C ALA A 101 0.36 -18.71 -3.26
N ILE A 102 -0.04 -18.78 -1.99
CA ILE A 102 0.80 -19.40 -0.98
C ILE A 102 0.95 -20.86 -1.42
N GLY A 103 2.12 -21.21 -1.96
CA GLY A 103 2.43 -22.60 -2.25
C GLY A 103 2.53 -23.34 -0.93
N ASN A 104 1.48 -24.05 -0.54
CA ASN A 104 1.58 -25.03 0.53
C ASN A 104 2.49 -26.16 0.04
N PHE A 105 3.76 -26.15 0.47
CA PHE A 105 4.63 -27.31 0.32
C PHE A 105 4.21 -28.35 1.35
N ASN A 106 3.31 -29.24 0.98
CA ASN A 106 3.00 -30.43 1.77
C ASN A 106 4.09 -31.47 1.52
N PHE A 107 4.93 -31.76 2.51
CA PHE A 107 5.91 -32.86 2.47
C PHE A 107 5.31 -34.20 2.92
N GLU A 108 4.03 -34.44 2.66
CA GLU A 108 3.43 -35.73 3.00
C GLU A 108 3.83 -36.79 1.97
N GLY A 109 4.55 -37.82 2.41
CA GLY A 109 4.95 -38.96 1.58
C GLY A 109 6.30 -38.86 0.86
N LEU A 110 7.06 -37.77 1.03
CA LEU A 110 8.43 -37.69 0.51
C LEU A 110 9.41 -38.42 1.45
N LYS A 111 9.89 -39.61 1.05
CA LYS A 111 11.13 -40.16 1.61
C LYS A 111 12.30 -39.41 0.97
N MET A 112 12.88 -38.47 1.70
CA MET A 112 14.09 -37.79 1.26
C MET A 112 15.31 -38.66 1.63
N GLU A 113 15.62 -39.65 0.81
CA GLU A 113 16.89 -40.38 0.93
C GLU A 113 17.98 -39.64 0.15
N GLY A 114 19.03 -39.21 0.85
CA GLY A 114 20.23 -38.64 0.23
C GLY A 114 20.29 -37.12 0.10
N VAL A 115 19.39 -36.35 0.72
CA VAL A 115 19.56 -34.89 0.80
C VAL A 115 20.66 -34.58 1.82
N LYS A 116 21.85 -34.20 1.33
CA LYS A 116 22.81 -33.42 2.12
C LYS A 116 22.40 -31.97 2.02
N ILE A 117 22.12 -31.36 3.16
CA ILE A 117 22.01 -29.92 3.27
C ILE A 117 23.38 -29.46 3.73
N ASP A 118 24.10 -28.81 2.82
CA ASP A 118 25.39 -28.18 3.12
C ASP A 118 25.20 -26.92 3.97
#